data_AF-A0A951IIK1-F1
#
_entry.id   AF-A0A951IIK1-F1
#
_cell.length_a   1.000
_cell.length_b   1.000
_cell.length_c   1.000
_cell.angle_alpha   90.00
_cell.angle_beta   90.00
_cell.angle_gamma   90.00
#
_symmetry.space_group_name_H-M   'P 1'
#
loop_
_entity.id
_entity.type
_entity.pdbx_description
1 polymer ?
#
loop_
_entity_poly.entity_id
_entity_poly.type
_entity_poly.pdbx_seq_one_letter_code
_entity_poly.pdbx_strand_id
1 'polypeptide(L)' 'QQQLADIEGKIAAARRFYNGAVSEYNAGIQAFPAVLFAGAFGFTPETFFDLGEERAAVAQAPSVKF' A
#
# COMPACT_ATOMS: atom_id res chain seq x y z
N GLN A 1 -16.81 18.44 9.64
CA GLN A 1 -16.88 17.03 9.16
C GLN A 1 -16.31 16.84 7.74
N GLN A 2 -16.20 17.88 6.91
CA GLN A 2 -15.73 17.75 5.51
C GLN A 2 -14.22 17.51 5.37
N GLN A 3 -13.41 18.13 6.22
CA GLN A 3 -11.94 17.96 6.21
C GLN A 3 -11.48 16.54 6.57
N LEU A 4 -12.22 15.84 7.43
CA LEU A 4 -11.89 14.45 7.80
C LEU A 4 -12.10 13.51 6.61
N ALA A 5 -13.23 13.65 5.91
CA ALA A 5 -13.50 12.88 4.70
C ALA A 5 -12.46 13.14 3.59
N ASP A 6 -12.00 14.38 3.43
CA ASP A 6 -10.95 14.72 2.48
C ASP A 6 -9.59 14.09 2.85
N ILE A 7 -9.26 14.04 4.14
CA ILE A 7 -8.03 13.39 4.63
C ILE A 7 -8.12 11.86 4.45
N GLU A 8 -9.24 11.24 4.79
CA GLU A 8 -9.47 9.81 4.58
C GLU A 8 -9.37 9.43 3.10
N GLY A 9 -9.95 10.25 2.21
CA GLY A 9 -9.84 10.08 0.76
C GLY A 9 -8.39 10.12 0.28
N LYS A 10 -7.58 11.06 0.78
CA LYS A 10 -6.15 11.17 0.47
C LYS A 10 -5.36 9.98 0.98
N ILE A 11 -5.62 9.49 2.20
CA ILE A 11 -4.96 8.30 2.76
C ILE A 11 -5.30 7.07 1.91
N ALA A 12 -6.56 6.90 1.53
CA ALA A 12 -6.99 5.80 0.68
C ALA A 12 -6.39 5.87 -0.73
N ALA A 13 -6.20 7.07 -1.29
CA ALA A 13 -5.51 7.27 -2.56
C ALA A 13 -4.02 6.96 -2.45
N ALA A 14 -3.33 7.47 -1.42
CA ALA A 14 -1.91 7.21 -1.18
C ALA A 14 -1.62 5.71 -1.01
N ARG A 15 -2.50 4.98 -0.31
CA ARG A 15 -2.39 3.52 -0.18
C ARG A 15 -2.48 2.81 -1.53
N ARG A 16 -3.47 3.17 -2.34
CA ARG A 16 -3.64 2.57 -3.67
C ARG A 16 -2.42 2.83 -4.56
N PHE A 17 -1.89 4.03 -4.49
CA PHE A 17 -0.67 4.40 -5.22
C PHE A 17 0.54 3.58 -4.76
N TYR A 18 0.80 3.50 -3.44
CA TYR A 18 1.89 2.69 -2.89
C TYR A 18 1.76 1.22 -3.31
N ASN A 19 0.57 0.63 -3.15
CA ASN A 19 0.35 -0.76 -3.53
C ASN A 19 0.51 -0.98 -5.04
N GLY A 20 0.09 -0.02 -5.88
CA GLY A 20 0.33 -0.06 -7.31
C GLY A 20 1.82 -0.08 -7.65
N ALA A 21 2.60 0.82 -7.05
CA ALA A 21 4.05 0.89 -7.24
C ALA A 21 4.77 -0.38 -6.78
N VAL A 22 4.40 -0.92 -5.61
CA VAL A 22 4.95 -2.19 -5.11
C VAL A 22 4.59 -3.35 -6.03
N SER A 23 3.35 -3.38 -6.56
CA SER A 23 2.94 -4.41 -7.53
C SER A 23 3.78 -4.37 -8.80
N GLU A 24 3.99 -3.18 -9.36
CA GLU A 24 4.75 -2.99 -10.59
C GLU A 24 6.23 -3.34 -10.38
N TYR A 25 6.82 -2.88 -9.27
CA TYR A 25 8.18 -3.22 -8.88
C TYR A 25 8.35 -4.75 -8.73
N ASN A 26 7.48 -5.40 -7.96
CA ASN A 26 7.53 -6.84 -7.74
C ASN A 26 7.35 -7.62 -9.05
N ALA A 27 6.42 -7.19 -9.90
CA ALA A 27 6.23 -7.79 -11.22
C ALA A 27 7.48 -7.61 -12.10
N GLY A 28 8.10 -6.43 -12.06
CA GLY A 28 9.31 -6.12 -12.81
C GLY A 28 10.50 -6.98 -12.42
N ILE A 29 10.77 -7.15 -11.12
CA ILE A 29 11.90 -7.97 -10.65
C ILE A 29 11.64 -9.47 -10.83
N GLN A 30 10.38 -9.90 -10.92
CA GLN A 30 9.99 -11.29 -11.19
C GLN A 30 9.81 -11.60 -12.68
N ALA A 31 9.80 -10.58 -13.55
CA ALA A 31 9.70 -10.77 -14.99
C ALA A 31 11.01 -11.33 -15.57
N PHE A 32 10.91 -12.13 -16.64
CA PHE A 32 12.09 -12.50 -17.42
C PHE A 32 12.54 -11.29 -18.27
N PRO A 33 13.84 -10.97 -18.35
CA PRO A 33 14.98 -11.69 -17.76
C PRO A 33 15.39 -11.22 -16.36
N ALA A 34 14.76 -10.16 -15.83
CA ALA A 34 15.11 -9.53 -14.56
C ALA A 34 15.23 -10.52 -13.39
N VAL A 35 14.35 -11.51 -13.31
CA VAL A 35 14.35 -12.55 -12.25
C VAL A 35 15.68 -13.30 -12.11
N LEU A 36 16.47 -13.41 -13.19
CA LEU A 36 17.76 -14.11 -13.18
C LEU A 36 18.86 -13.34 -12.46
N PHE A 37 18.78 -12.01 -12.44
CA PHE A 37 19.80 -11.14 -11.88
C PHE A 37 19.27 -10.21 -10.78
N ALA A 38 17.96 -10.18 -10.53
CA ALA A 38 17.33 -9.36 -9.49
C ALA A 38 18.01 -9.54 -8.12
N GLY A 39 18.14 -10.79 -7.66
CA GLY A 39 18.81 -11.08 -6.38
C GLY A 39 20.30 -10.74 -6.36
N ALA A 40 21.00 -10.88 -7.50
CA ALA A 40 22.42 -10.54 -7.60
C ALA A 40 22.69 -9.03 -7.50
N PHE A 41 21.74 -8.21 -7.98
CA PHE A 41 21.79 -6.75 -7.84
C PHE A 41 21.10 -6.23 -6.57
N GLY A 42 20.64 -7.12 -5.69
CA GLY A 42 19.99 -6.75 -4.42
C GLY A 42 18.54 -6.31 -4.54
N PHE A 43 17.87 -6.59 -5.66
CA PHE A 43 16.44 -6.36 -5.82
C PHE A 43 15.65 -7.50 -5.16
N THR A 44 14.85 -7.17 -4.16
CA THR A 44 14.02 -8.12 -3.39
C THR A 44 12.57 -7.66 -3.39
N PRO A 45 11.58 -8.57 -3.38
CA PRO A 45 10.18 -8.19 -3.36
C PRO A 45 9.83 -7.28 -2.17
N GLU A 46 9.08 -6.23 -2.46
CA GLU A 46 8.55 -5.31 -1.46
C GLU A 46 7.17 -5.75 -0.97
N THR A 47 6.86 -5.41 0.28
CA THR A 47 5.58 -5.81 0.89
C THR A 47 4.51 -4.75 0.62
N PHE A 48 3.31 -5.20 0.26
CA PHE A 48 2.16 -4.32 0.12
C PHE A 48 1.82 -3.65 1.45
N PHE A 49 1.36 -2.40 1.37
CA PHE A 49 0.78 -1.72 2.51
C PHE A 49 -0.63 -2.26 2.71
N ASP A 50 -0.75 -3.15 3.69
CA ASP A 50 -2.04 -3.61 4.18
C ASP A 50 -2.19 -3.28 5.66
N LEU A 51 -3.40 -2.88 6.05
CA LEU A 51 -3.71 -2.53 7.44
C LEU A 51 -4.00 -3.78 8.30
N GLY A 52 -4.07 -4.98 7.72
CA GLY A 52 -4.40 -6.20 8.46
C GLY A 52 -5.65 -6.03 9.32
N GLU A 53 -5.55 -6.35 10.61
CA GLU A 53 -6.63 -6.18 11.60
C GLU A 53 -7.05 -4.72 11.84
N GLU A 54 -6.19 -3.73 11.59
CA GLU A 54 -6.52 -2.31 11.72
C GLU A 54 -7.49 -1.82 10.63
N ARG A 55 -7.70 -2.59 9.55
CA ARG A 55 -8.71 -2.26 8.53
C ARG A 55 -10.12 -2.22 9.15
N ALA A 56 -10.40 -3.07 10.13
CA ALA A 56 -11.67 -3.08 10.84
C ALA A 56 -11.81 -1.86 11.78
N ALA A 57 -10.70 -1.40 12.35
CA ALA A 57 -10.66 -0.23 13.23
C ALA A 57 -10.80 1.09 12.46
N VAL A 58 -10.22 1.20 11.26
CA VAL A 58 -10.33 2.41 10.41
C VAL A 58 -11.70 2.50 9.72
N ALA A 59 -12.39 1.36 9.49
CA ALA A 59 -13.76 1.35 9.00
C ALA A 59 -14.80 1.74 10.08
N GLN A 60 -14.46 1.61 11.35
CA GLN A 60 -15.24 2.19 12.45
C GLN A 60 -14.84 3.65 12.61
N ALA A 61 -15.59 4.54 11.96
CA ALA A 61 -15.47 5.98 12.17
C ALA A 61 -15.38 6.26 13.69
N PRO A 62 -14.34 6.97 14.17
CA PRO A 62 -14.14 7.17 15.60
C PRO A 62 -15.39 7.86 16.16
N SER A 63 -16.07 7.20 17.11
CA SER A 63 -17.21 7.79 17.80
C SER A 63 -16.71 8.95 18.67
N VAL A 64 -16.83 10.16 18.14
CA VAL A 64 -16.56 11.39 18.88
C VAL A 64 -17.62 11.48 19.98
N LYS A 65 -17.27 11.09 21.19
CA LYS A 65 -18.04 11.42 22.39
C LYS A 65 -17.69 12.85 22.79
N PHE A 66 -18.68 13.74 22.68
CA PHE A 66 -18.68 15.04 23.35
C PHE A 66 -18.87 14.86 24.86
#